data_AF-A0A950PSZ3-F1
#
_entry.id   AF-A0A950PSZ3-F1
#
_cell.length_a   1.000
_cell.length_b   1.000
_cell.length_c   1.000
_cell.angle_alpha   90.00
_cell.angle_beta   90.00
_cell.angle_gamma   90.00
#
_symmetry.space_group_name_H-M   'P 1'
#
loop_
_entity.id
_entity.type
_entity.pdbx_description
1 polymer ?
#
loop_
_entity_poly.entity_id
_entity_poly.type
_entity_poly.pdbx_seq_one_letter_code
_entity_poly.pdbx_strand_id
1 'polypeptide(L)'
;MHLGDDIGGQEAQYKRRIGRWLLWRSGPATGADARYLAIDADDLSRSFAFRLFADGDGSGDGPDGVRYDRFRTWKEALRDSD
;
A
#
# COMPACT_ATOMS: atom_id res chain seq x y z
N MET A 1 -8.73 -13.19 -1.74
CA MET A 1 -8.42 -11.76 -1.54
C MET A 1 -7.72 -11.31 -2.82
N HIS A 2 -8.34 -10.41 -3.57
CA HIS A 2 -7.78 -9.96 -4.85
C HIS A 2 -7.52 -8.46 -4.78
N LEU A 3 -6.25 -8.07 -4.91
CA LEU A 3 -5.81 -6.68 -4.77
C LEU A 3 -5.73 -6.05 -6.16
N GLY A 4 -6.56 -5.04 -6.42
CA GLY A 4 -6.53 -4.28 -7.67
C GLY A 4 -7.38 -4.85 -8.81
N ASP A 5 -8.36 -5.70 -8.50
CA ASP A 5 -9.34 -6.18 -9.48
C ASP A 5 -10.18 -5.05 -10.08
N ASP A 6 -10.53 -4.07 -9.26
CA ASP A 6 -11.29 -2.88 -9.62
C ASP A 6 -10.56 -1.95 -10.61
N ILE A 7 -9.27 -2.18 -10.85
CA ILE A 7 -8.40 -1.23 -11.57
C ILE A 7 -7.77 -1.87 -12.80
N GLY A 8 -8.21 -3.09 -13.15
CA GLY A 8 -7.65 -3.89 -14.25
C GLY A 8 -6.16 -4.19 -14.09
N GLY A 9 -5.66 -4.14 -12.86
CA GLY A 9 -4.24 -4.27 -12.56
C GLY A 9 -3.73 -5.70 -12.73
N GLN A 10 -2.43 -5.84 -13.02
CA GLN A 10 -1.76 -7.13 -12.96
C GLN A 10 -1.81 -7.71 -11.53
N GLU A 11 -1.62 -9.03 -11.42
CA GLU A 11 -1.52 -9.73 -10.14
C GLU A 11 -0.56 -9.01 -9.18
N ALA A 12 -0.96 -8.91 -7.92
CA ALA A 12 -0.19 -8.20 -6.92
C ALA A 12 1.16 -8.88 -6.68
N GLN A 13 2.24 -8.14 -6.88
CA GLN A 13 3.59 -8.63 -6.68
C GLN A 13 4.19 -8.05 -5.40
N TYR A 14 4.90 -8.89 -4.66
CA TYR A 14 5.76 -8.44 -3.56
C TYR A 14 6.78 -7.43 -4.08
N LYS A 15 7.02 -6.37 -3.30
CA LYS A 15 7.96 -5.30 -3.64
C LYS A 15 9.13 -5.24 -2.67
N ARG A 16 8.87 -5.12 -1.38
CA ARG A 16 9.91 -5.03 -0.33
C ARG A 16 9.32 -5.13 1.07
N ARG A 17 10.18 -5.18 2.08
CA ARG A 17 9.83 -5.02 3.50
C ARG A 17 10.09 -3.58 3.97
N ILE A 18 9.25 -3.07 4.87
CA ILE A 18 9.39 -1.77 5.56
C ILE A 18 9.10 -2.03 7.05
N GLY A 19 10.13 -2.05 7.90
CA GLY A 19 9.96 -2.49 9.29
C GLY A 19 9.38 -3.91 9.36
N ARG A 20 8.33 -4.12 10.14
CA ARG A 20 7.54 -5.36 10.17
C ARG A 20 6.61 -5.58 8.97
N TRP A 21 6.40 -4.57 8.13
CA TRP A 21 5.42 -4.63 7.04
C TRP A 21 6.01 -5.23 5.77
N LEU A 22 5.34 -6.22 5.20
CA LEU A 22 5.58 -6.71 3.87
C LEU A 22 4.73 -5.90 2.88
N LEU A 23 5.32 -5.41 1.78
CA LEU A 23 4.65 -4.52 0.83
C LEU A 23 4.43 -5.20 -0.52
N TRP A 24 3.18 -5.23 -0.97
CA TRP A 24 2.75 -5.67 -2.30
C TRP A 24 2.22 -4.51 -3.11
N ARG A 25 2.23 -4.67 -4.44
CA ARG A 25 1.62 -3.72 -5.37
C ARG A 25 0.90 -4.45 -6.51
N SER A 26 -0.33 -4.04 -6.78
CA SER A 26 -1.02 -4.26 -8.05
C SER A 26 -1.00 -2.97 -8.88
N GLY A 27 -0.86 -3.12 -10.20
CA GLY A 27 -0.74 -2.00 -11.13
C GLY A 27 0.69 -1.51 -11.40
N PRO A 28 0.86 -0.59 -12.36
CA PRO A 28 2.14 -0.03 -12.78
C PRO A 28 2.87 0.77 -11.69
N ALA A 29 4.16 1.05 -11.92
CA ALA A 29 4.99 1.77 -10.96
C ALA A 29 4.76 3.30 -10.97
N THR A 30 4.33 3.85 -12.11
CA THR A 30 4.26 5.30 -12.36
C THR A 30 3.18 5.61 -13.40
N GLY A 31 2.58 6.80 -13.31
CA GLY A 31 1.73 7.40 -14.37
C GLY A 31 0.40 6.71 -14.62
N ALA A 32 -0.02 5.82 -13.72
CA ALA A 32 -1.27 5.10 -13.80
C ALA A 32 -1.68 4.60 -12.41
N ASP A 33 -2.94 4.18 -12.32
CA ASP A 33 -3.55 3.65 -11.12
C ASP A 33 -2.80 2.44 -10.55
N ALA A 34 -2.50 2.48 -9.26
CA ALA A 34 -1.90 1.36 -8.54
C ALA A 34 -2.58 1.18 -7.17
N ARG A 35 -2.45 -0.02 -6.60
CA ARG A 35 -2.83 -0.27 -5.20
C ARG A 35 -1.69 -0.97 -4.48
N TYR A 36 -1.34 -0.42 -3.33
CA TYR A 36 -0.36 -0.98 -2.42
C TYR A 36 -1.08 -1.64 -1.25
N LEU A 37 -0.52 -2.75 -0.77
CA LEU A 37 -0.97 -3.44 0.43
C LEU A 37 0.25 -3.67 1.32
N ALA A 38 0.17 -3.21 2.56
CA ALA A 38 1.09 -3.56 3.63
C ALA A 38 0.41 -4.63 4.49
N ILE A 39 1.08 -5.75 4.77
CA ILE A 39 0.60 -6.79 5.70
C ILE A 39 1.68 -6.98 6.76
N ASP A 40 1.28 -7.09 8.03
CA ASP A 40 2.22 -7.36 9.11
C ASP A 40 2.83 -8.76 8.93
N ALA A 41 4.15 -8.87 9.10
CA ALA A 41 4.86 -10.15 8.97
C ALA A 41 4.49 -11.14 10.08
N ASP A 42 4.07 -10.65 11.25
CA ASP A 42 3.75 -11.47 12.43
C ASP A 42 2.24 -11.70 12.61
N ASP A 43 1.40 -10.86 12.00
CA ASP A 43 -0.07 -10.93 12.07
C ASP A 43 -0.72 -10.59 10.72
N LEU A 44 -1.00 -11.62 9.93
CA LEU A 44 -1.57 -11.46 8.59
C LEU A 44 -3.00 -10.84 8.58
N SER A 45 -3.66 -10.73 9.74
CA SER A 45 -4.95 -10.03 9.83
C SER A 45 -4.78 -8.51 9.85
N ARG A 46 -3.60 -8.02 10.20
CA ARG A 46 -3.26 -6.59 10.26
C ARG A 46 -2.70 -6.16 8.92
N SER A 47 -3.49 -5.38 8.18
CA SER A 47 -3.09 -4.88 6.86
C SER A 47 -3.62 -3.48 6.56
N PHE A 48 -2.90 -2.75 5.74
CA PHE A 48 -3.22 -1.39 5.32
C PHE A 48 -3.08 -1.26 3.81
N ALA A 49 -4.05 -0.62 3.17
CA ALA A 49 -4.05 -0.42 1.73
C ALA A 49 -3.88 1.06 1.38
N PHE A 50 -3.16 1.32 0.29
CA PHE A 50 -3.02 2.67 -0.26
C PHE A 50 -3.34 2.66 -1.75
N ARG A 51 -4.29 3.50 -2.17
CA ARG A 51 -4.64 3.75 -3.56
C ARG A 51 -3.75 4.87 -4.10
N LEU A 52 -3.06 4.62 -5.20
CA LEU A 52 -2.34 5.64 -5.97
C LEU A 52 -3.09 5.87 -7.28
N PHE A 53 -3.39 7.13 -7.59
CA PHE A 53 -4.07 7.55 -8.82
C PHE A 53 -3.06 7.97 -9.89
N ALA A 54 -3.50 8.01 -11.15
CA ALA A 54 -2.64 8.33 -12.28
C ALA A 54 -2.05 9.76 -12.24
N ASP A 55 -2.75 10.70 -11.59
CA ASP A 55 -2.35 12.09 -11.37
C ASP A 55 -1.29 12.26 -10.27
N GLY A 56 -0.96 11.19 -9.55
CA GLY A 56 0.03 11.18 -8.47
C GLY A 56 -0.56 11.39 -7.07
N ASP A 57 -1.85 11.69 -6.97
CA ASP A 57 -2.56 11.71 -5.69
C ASP A 57 -2.79 10.30 -5.18
N GLY A 58 -3.12 10.18 -3.91
CA GLY A 58 -3.44 8.89 -3.33
C GLY A 58 -4.26 8.96 -2.06
N SER A 59 -4.63 7.79 -1.56
CA SER A 59 -5.36 7.71 -0.30
C SER A 59 -5.23 6.34 0.34
N GLY A 60 -4.99 6.31 1.65
CA GLY A 60 -4.96 5.07 2.42
C GLY A 60 -4.87 5.33 3.91
N ASP A 61 -5.43 4.41 4.69
CA ASP A 61 -5.34 4.46 6.15
C ASP A 61 -3.99 3.87 6.61
N GLY A 62 -3.41 4.48 7.64
CA GLY A 62 -2.14 4.09 8.23
C GLY A 62 -2.29 3.28 9.53
N PRO A 63 -1.17 2.74 10.04
CA PRO A 63 -1.15 1.93 11.27
C PRO A 63 -1.48 2.70 12.55
N ASP A 64 -1.42 4.02 12.50
CA ASP A 64 -1.76 4.95 13.57
C ASP A 64 -3.23 5.39 13.53
N GLY A 65 -4.04 4.85 12.62
CA GLY A 65 -5.43 5.22 12.43
C GLY A 65 -5.64 6.53 11.65
N VAL A 66 -4.57 7.12 11.11
CA VAL A 66 -4.64 8.35 10.30
C VAL A 66 -4.85 8.01 8.83
N ARG A 67 -5.65 8.81 8.13
CA ARG A 67 -5.79 8.75 6.68
C ARG A 67 -4.73 9.61 6.00
N TYR A 68 -3.96 9.02 5.09
CA TYR A 68 -2.91 9.69 4.33
C TYR A 68 -3.34 9.96 2.89
N ASP A 69 -2.99 11.12 2.37
CA ASP A 69 -3.15 11.54 0.97
C ASP A 69 -1.86 11.33 0.15
N ARG A 70 -0.70 11.22 0.81
CA ARG A 70 0.60 11.06 0.14
C ARG A 70 1.21 9.70 0.42
N PHE A 71 1.64 9.04 -0.66
CA PHE A 71 2.28 7.72 -0.55
C PHE A 71 3.59 7.75 0.24
N ARG A 72 4.33 8.86 0.21
CA ARG A 72 5.58 8.99 0.98
C ARG A 72 5.33 8.96 2.48
N THR A 73 4.41 9.77 2.98
CA THR A 73 4.11 9.87 4.42
C THR A 73 3.42 8.61 4.92
N TRP A 74 2.57 7.96 4.12
CA TRP A 74 2.02 6.65 4.44
C TRP A 74 3.11 5.59 4.69
N LYS A 75 4.16 5.55 3.84
CA LYS A 75 5.31 4.63 4.05
C LYS A 75 6.15 4.99 5.28
N GLU A 76 6.26 6.27 5.61
CA GLU A 76 6.96 6.73 6.82
C GLU A 76 6.21 6.25 8.06
N ALA A 77 4.88 6.39 8.09
CA ALA A 77 4.04 5.87 9.17
C ALA A 77 4.19 4.35 9.36
N LEU A 78 4.22 3.58 8.26
CA LEU A 78 4.50 2.14 8.34
C LEU A 78 5.86 1.85 8.97
N ARG A 79 6.91 2.54 8.52
CA ARG A 79 8.26 2.36 9.07
C ARG A 79 8.34 2.71 10.55
N ASP A 80 7.62 3.73 10.97
CA ASP A 80 7.72 4.29 12.32
C ASP A 80 6.74 3.62 13.31
N SER A 81 5.93 2.65 12.84
CA SER A 81 4.95 1.86 13.62
C SER A 81 5.49 0.53 14.17
N ASP A 82 6.81 0.35 14.13
CA ASP A 82 7.51 -0.84 14.65
C ASP A 82 7.48 -0.93 16.18
#